data_AF-A0A6I6LR36-F1
#
_entry.id   AF-A0A6I6LR36-F1
#
_cell.length_a   1.000
_cell.length_b   1.000
_cell.length_c   1.000
_cell.angle_alpha   90.00
_cell.angle_beta   90.00
_cell.angle_gamma   90.00
#
_symmetry.space_group_name_H-M   'P 1'
#
loop_
_entity.id
_entity.type
_entity.pdbx_description
1 polymer ?
#
loop_
_entity_poly.entity_id
_entity_poly.type
_entity_poly.pdbx_seq_one_letter_code
_entity_poly.pdbx_strand_id
1 'polypeptide(L)'
;MSNPVQELPLQSPSFLSFIKQFAALLVLGFVLHSAHADDSLDDEGERRARTAGASLIGQPGPVAVLETIEGKKIDLAELYGKKPVYLKFWATWCVPCRQQMPGFEQLQQTMGDRVQVIAVNTGFSDDIESIRAYRKEHQLTMPIMIDDGSLAADLNLRVTPQHVVIGRDGRISHIGHLDDQALHAALERAVSEQTAPASRSETSTAPETPQFAVGDTVTDLSIETLDGRQVQLGKGDKPRALVFFAPWCESYLEESRPETSQACLRVRKDVDNLMGQSDMEWLGVSSGLWVSASDLQDYKNTTPTALPLVLDEQDELFRAFAIRDIPTVVLLDAQGRVANILKPQDSNLVAAVKALR
;
A
#
# COMPACT_ATOMS: atom_id res chain seq x y z
N MET A 1 85.89 -7.81 4.73
CA MET A 1 85.45 -7.08 5.94
C MET A 1 83.94 -7.03 5.90
N SER A 2 83.32 -8.03 6.52
CA SER A 2 81.87 -8.24 6.52
C SER A 2 81.36 -7.82 7.89
N ASN A 3 80.42 -6.87 7.94
CA ASN A 3 79.76 -6.46 9.18
C ASN A 3 78.31 -6.99 9.19
N PRO A 4 77.79 -7.43 10.35
CA PRO A 4 76.64 -8.32 10.44
C PRO A 4 75.30 -7.58 10.49
N VAL A 5 74.26 -8.27 10.02
CA VAL A 5 72.85 -7.91 10.21
C VAL A 5 72.46 -8.24 11.65
N GLN A 6 71.99 -7.25 12.40
CA GLN A 6 71.32 -7.45 13.69
C GLN A 6 69.81 -7.66 13.46
N GLU A 7 69.31 -8.81 13.89
CA GLU A 7 67.89 -9.12 13.99
C GLU A 7 67.23 -8.33 15.13
N LEU A 8 66.05 -7.75 14.87
CA LEU A 8 65.16 -7.20 15.90
C LEU A 8 64.17 -8.29 16.37
N PRO A 9 63.93 -8.46 17.68
CA PRO A 9 62.99 -9.46 18.19
C PRO A 9 61.55 -8.94 18.15
N LEU A 10 60.67 -9.68 17.48
CA LEU A 10 59.23 -9.53 17.54
C LEU A 10 58.68 -10.27 18.77
N GLN A 11 58.50 -9.56 19.89
CA GLN A 11 57.62 -10.01 20.98
C GLN A 11 56.91 -8.81 21.62
N SER A 12 55.59 -8.70 21.39
CA SER A 12 54.66 -8.22 22.41
C SER A 12 53.24 -8.76 22.14
N PRO A 13 52.58 -9.40 23.14
CA PRO A 13 51.23 -9.92 23.01
C PRO A 13 50.24 -8.86 23.51
N SER A 14 49.88 -7.90 22.67
CA SER A 14 48.85 -6.91 23.06
C SER A 14 48.00 -6.36 21.91
N PHE A 15 48.31 -6.69 20.65
CA PHE A 15 47.54 -6.15 19.52
C PHE A 15 46.24 -6.92 19.22
N LEU A 16 46.21 -8.23 19.52
CA LEU A 16 45.07 -9.10 19.18
C LEU A 16 43.85 -8.93 20.11
N SER A 17 44.02 -8.34 21.31
CA SER A 17 42.90 -8.07 22.22
C SER A 17 42.13 -6.80 21.83
N PHE A 18 42.80 -5.81 21.24
CA PHE A 18 42.17 -4.54 20.82
C PHE A 18 41.25 -4.72 19.61
N ILE A 19 41.62 -5.61 18.67
CA ILE A 19 40.83 -5.88 17.46
C ILE A 19 39.51 -6.61 17.81
N LYS A 20 39.50 -7.48 18.83
CA LYS A 20 38.29 -8.20 19.26
C LYS A 20 37.27 -7.30 19.97
N GLN A 21 37.71 -6.29 20.72
CA GLN A 21 36.80 -5.33 21.37
C GLN A 21 36.18 -4.33 20.39
N PHE A 22 36.90 -3.92 19.34
CA PHE A 22 36.34 -3.06 18.30
C PHE A 22 35.34 -3.79 17.38
N ALA A 23 35.59 -5.07 17.07
CA ALA A 23 34.64 -5.86 16.29
C ALA A 23 33.30 -6.08 17.04
N ALA A 24 33.36 -6.29 18.36
CA ALA A 24 32.15 -6.45 19.17
C ALA A 24 31.33 -5.14 19.27
N LEU A 25 31.97 -3.97 19.35
CA LEU A 25 31.31 -2.66 19.36
C LEU A 25 30.73 -2.26 17.98
N LEU A 26 31.39 -2.64 16.87
CA LEU A 26 30.86 -2.42 15.53
C LEU A 26 29.66 -3.32 15.22
N VAL A 27 29.66 -4.58 15.69
CA VAL A 27 28.48 -5.46 15.57
C VAL A 27 27.34 -4.99 16.48
N LEU A 28 27.62 -4.51 17.70
CA LEU A 28 26.58 -3.93 18.58
C LEU A 28 26.00 -2.61 18.03
N GLY A 29 26.83 -1.77 17.40
CA GLY A 29 26.40 -0.53 16.76
C GLY A 29 25.56 -0.75 15.50
N PHE A 30 25.82 -1.83 14.74
CA PHE A 30 25.02 -2.19 13.57
C PHE A 30 23.66 -2.80 13.98
N VAL A 31 23.63 -3.61 15.05
CA VAL A 31 22.38 -4.18 15.58
C VAL A 31 21.47 -3.11 16.20
N LEU A 32 22.02 -2.07 16.82
CA LEU A 32 21.23 -0.95 17.38
C LEU A 32 20.67 0.00 16.31
N HIS A 33 21.25 0.05 15.11
CA HIS A 33 20.73 0.93 14.04
C HIS A 33 19.52 0.35 13.31
N SER A 34 19.39 -0.98 13.24
CA SER A 34 18.24 -1.64 12.59
C SER A 34 16.94 -1.57 13.39
N ALA A 35 17.01 -1.54 14.73
CA ALA A 35 15.82 -1.52 15.58
C ALA A 35 15.04 -0.19 15.49
N HIS A 36 15.71 0.93 15.22
CA HIS A 36 15.05 2.25 15.14
C HIS A 36 14.31 2.49 13.82
N ALA A 37 14.64 1.75 12.76
CA ALA A 37 13.96 1.90 11.48
C ALA A 37 12.55 1.27 11.50
N ASP A 38 12.39 0.12 12.16
CA ASP A 38 11.11 -0.59 12.27
C ASP A 38 10.11 0.22 13.12
N ASP A 39 10.54 0.70 14.30
CA ASP A 39 9.73 1.57 15.16
C ASP A 39 9.26 2.83 14.42
N SER A 40 10.09 3.41 13.55
CA SER A 40 9.73 4.63 12.81
C SER A 40 8.67 4.41 11.74
N LEU A 41 8.67 3.24 11.09
CA LEU A 41 7.69 2.87 10.07
C LEU A 41 6.34 2.52 10.70
N ASP A 42 6.37 1.81 11.83
CA ASP A 42 5.18 1.47 12.61
C ASP A 42 4.53 2.72 13.20
N ASP A 43 5.31 3.66 13.76
CA ASP A 43 4.84 4.95 14.27
C ASP A 43 4.20 5.81 13.16
N GLU A 44 4.81 5.82 11.97
CA GLU A 44 4.24 6.51 10.82
C GLU A 44 2.94 5.86 10.34
N GLY A 45 2.91 4.54 10.23
CA GLY A 45 1.72 3.78 9.84
C GLY A 45 0.55 4.04 10.80
N GLU A 46 0.82 3.98 12.12
CA GLU A 46 -0.17 4.28 13.15
C GLU A 46 -0.68 5.72 13.06
N ARG A 47 0.23 6.69 12.88
CA ARG A 47 -0.14 8.10 12.69
C ARG A 47 -1.04 8.28 11.46
N ARG A 48 -0.71 7.65 10.33
CA ARG A 48 -1.49 7.71 9.09
C ARG A 48 -2.88 7.11 9.28
N ALA A 49 -2.98 5.90 9.82
CA ALA A 49 -4.26 5.24 10.09
C ALA A 49 -5.15 6.08 11.00
N ARG A 50 -4.62 6.57 12.13
CA ARG A 50 -5.40 7.40 13.07
C ARG A 50 -5.82 8.74 12.48
N THR A 51 -4.94 9.40 11.75
CA THR A 51 -5.26 10.70 11.14
C THR A 51 -6.35 10.54 10.09
N ALA A 52 -6.24 9.54 9.22
CA ALA A 52 -7.23 9.25 8.19
C ALA A 52 -8.57 8.79 8.79
N GLY A 53 -8.53 8.00 9.87
CA GLY A 53 -9.71 7.46 10.54
C GLY A 53 -10.37 8.37 11.58
N ALA A 54 -9.75 9.50 11.96
CA ALA A 54 -10.20 10.31 13.09
C ALA A 54 -11.65 10.79 12.96
N SER A 55 -12.07 11.18 11.74
CA SER A 55 -13.43 11.64 11.46
C SER A 55 -14.48 10.52 11.41
N LEU A 56 -14.03 9.26 11.25
CA LEU A 56 -14.89 8.09 11.15
C LEU A 56 -15.24 7.50 12.52
N ILE A 57 -14.45 7.77 13.57
CA ILE A 57 -14.76 7.29 14.92
C ILE A 57 -16.13 7.82 15.38
N GLY A 58 -16.99 6.89 15.80
CA GLY A 58 -18.36 7.13 16.21
C GLY A 58 -19.36 7.19 15.05
N GLN A 59 -18.92 7.25 13.79
CA GLN A 59 -19.82 7.21 12.64
C GLN A 59 -20.40 5.81 12.42
N PRO A 60 -21.56 5.69 11.75
CA PRO A 60 -22.03 4.40 11.27
C PRO A 60 -20.98 3.71 10.40
N GLY A 61 -20.86 2.39 10.55
CA GLY A 61 -20.05 1.56 9.67
C GLY A 61 -20.63 1.50 8.25
N PRO A 62 -19.81 1.13 7.26
CA PRO A 62 -20.21 1.13 5.86
C PRO A 62 -21.28 0.07 5.55
N VAL A 63 -22.17 0.40 4.63
CA VAL A 63 -23.13 -0.55 4.07
C VAL A 63 -22.51 -1.17 2.83
N ALA A 64 -21.84 -2.31 3.01
CA ALA A 64 -21.13 -2.99 1.94
C ALA A 64 -21.43 -4.49 1.90
N VAL A 65 -21.59 -5.02 0.69
CA VAL A 65 -21.74 -6.45 0.42
C VAL A 65 -20.54 -6.92 -0.38
N LEU A 66 -19.68 -7.72 0.24
CA LEU A 66 -18.47 -8.23 -0.40
C LEU A 66 -18.53 -9.74 -0.56
N GLU A 67 -17.79 -10.25 -1.54
CA GLU A 67 -17.64 -11.67 -1.79
C GLU A 67 -16.33 -12.17 -1.16
N THR A 68 -16.38 -13.32 -0.48
CA THR A 68 -15.19 -14.00 0.02
C THR A 68 -14.48 -14.75 -1.09
N ILE A 69 -13.23 -15.14 -0.88
CA ILE A 69 -12.47 -15.96 -1.83
C ILE A 69 -13.06 -17.36 -2.07
N GLU A 70 -14.04 -17.77 -1.26
CA GLU A 70 -14.85 -18.99 -1.42
C GLU A 70 -16.20 -18.75 -2.10
N GLY A 71 -16.49 -17.52 -2.55
CA GLY A 71 -17.72 -17.15 -3.23
C GLY A 71 -18.92 -16.86 -2.32
N LYS A 72 -18.69 -16.74 -1.00
CA LYS A 72 -19.76 -16.39 -0.05
C LYS A 72 -19.92 -14.88 0.01
N LYS A 73 -21.16 -14.38 -0.05
CA LYS A 73 -21.43 -12.96 0.21
C LYS A 73 -21.57 -12.68 1.70
N ILE A 74 -21.00 -11.56 2.14
CA ILE A 74 -21.18 -11.03 3.49
C ILE A 74 -21.63 -9.57 3.35
N ASP A 75 -22.82 -9.28 3.90
CA ASP A 75 -23.33 -7.93 4.07
C ASP A 75 -22.91 -7.43 5.46
N LEU A 76 -22.07 -6.40 5.51
CA LEU A 76 -21.62 -5.81 6.77
C LEU A 76 -22.77 -5.22 7.58
N ALA A 77 -23.77 -4.63 6.93
CA ALA A 77 -24.91 -4.02 7.59
C ALA A 77 -25.82 -5.06 8.25
N GLU A 78 -25.85 -6.29 7.74
CA GLU A 78 -26.58 -7.39 8.37
C GLU A 78 -25.92 -7.91 9.66
N LEU A 79 -24.65 -7.60 9.90
CA LEU A 79 -23.92 -7.98 11.12
C LEU A 79 -24.22 -7.01 12.27
N TYR A 80 -24.50 -5.75 11.95
CA TYR A 80 -24.82 -4.72 12.93
C TYR A 80 -26.09 -5.09 13.72
N GLY A 81 -26.07 -4.81 15.02
CA GLY A 81 -27.05 -5.27 16.00
C GLY A 81 -26.87 -6.71 16.46
N LYS A 82 -26.18 -7.57 15.69
CA LYS A 82 -25.95 -8.97 16.05
C LYS A 82 -24.59 -9.17 16.70
N LYS A 83 -23.54 -8.61 16.10
CA LYS A 83 -22.15 -8.87 16.49
C LYS A 83 -21.24 -7.69 16.13
N PRO A 84 -20.26 -7.34 16.98
CA PRO A 84 -19.17 -6.48 16.56
C PRO A 84 -18.43 -7.04 15.34
N VAL A 85 -17.86 -6.15 14.53
CA VAL A 85 -17.09 -6.50 13.34
C VAL A 85 -15.67 -6.00 13.50
N TYR A 86 -14.69 -6.85 13.20
CA TYR A 86 -13.29 -6.48 13.14
C TYR A 86 -12.78 -6.75 11.72
N LEU A 87 -12.42 -5.68 11.02
CA LEU A 87 -11.83 -5.72 9.70
C LEU A 87 -10.33 -5.47 9.81
N LYS A 88 -9.52 -6.32 9.18
CA LYS A 88 -8.09 -6.05 8.94
C LYS A 88 -7.86 -5.92 7.44
N PHE A 89 -7.51 -4.72 6.99
CA PHE A 89 -7.10 -4.47 5.61
C PHE A 89 -5.66 -4.94 5.40
N TRP A 90 -5.40 -5.69 4.34
CA TRP A 90 -4.10 -6.31 4.11
C TRP A 90 -3.83 -6.61 2.63
N ALA A 91 -2.61 -7.06 2.35
CA ALA A 91 -2.21 -7.67 1.08
C ALA A 91 -1.23 -8.81 1.34
N THR A 92 -1.16 -9.80 0.44
CA THR A 92 -0.26 -10.97 0.64
C THR A 92 1.22 -10.61 0.56
N TRP A 93 1.57 -9.52 -0.13
CA TRP A 93 2.94 -9.01 -0.26
C TRP A 93 3.33 -8.02 0.87
N CYS A 94 2.37 -7.55 1.66
CA CYS A 94 2.58 -6.56 2.72
C CYS A 94 3.25 -7.22 3.95
N VAL A 95 4.54 -6.94 4.17
CA VAL A 95 5.34 -7.49 5.27
C VAL A 95 4.73 -7.26 6.67
N PRO A 96 4.38 -6.02 7.09
CA PRO A 96 3.80 -5.81 8.41
C PRO A 96 2.43 -6.50 8.56
N CYS A 97 1.65 -6.57 7.47
CA CYS A 97 0.40 -7.31 7.46
C CYS A 97 0.62 -8.78 7.82
N ARG A 98 1.60 -9.42 7.16
CA ARG A 98 1.97 -10.83 7.37
C ARG A 98 2.49 -11.08 8.79
N GLN A 99 3.32 -10.19 9.32
CA GLN A 99 3.81 -10.29 10.70
C GLN A 99 2.67 -10.29 11.72
N GLN A 100 1.61 -9.50 11.47
CA GLN A 100 0.43 -9.45 12.33
C GLN A 100 -0.63 -10.55 12.03
N MET A 101 -0.46 -11.41 11.01
CA MET A 101 -1.47 -12.44 10.68
C MET A 101 -1.62 -13.53 11.76
N PRO A 102 -0.56 -14.00 12.44
CA PRO A 102 -0.70 -14.96 13.54
C PRO A 102 -1.57 -14.45 14.70
N GLY A 103 -1.37 -13.19 15.14
CA GLY A 103 -2.21 -12.55 16.16
C GLY A 103 -3.65 -12.39 15.72
N PHE A 104 -3.86 -12.02 14.45
CA PHE A 104 -5.17 -11.91 13.84
C PHE A 104 -5.93 -13.25 13.79
N GLU A 105 -5.26 -14.35 13.43
CA GLU A 105 -5.83 -15.70 13.48
C GLU A 105 -6.14 -16.13 14.93
N GLN A 106 -5.29 -15.79 15.90
CA GLN A 106 -5.57 -16.05 17.32
C GLN A 106 -6.83 -15.32 17.79
N LEU A 107 -7.06 -14.08 17.34
CA LEU A 107 -8.30 -13.34 17.62
C LEU A 107 -9.52 -14.02 16.99
N GLN A 108 -9.41 -14.54 15.76
CA GLN A 108 -10.47 -15.35 15.16
C GLN A 108 -10.76 -16.61 16.00
N GLN A 109 -9.74 -17.31 16.47
CA GLN A 109 -9.93 -18.55 17.25
C GLN A 109 -10.56 -18.30 18.64
N THR A 110 -10.21 -17.17 19.29
CA THR A 110 -10.60 -16.88 20.68
C THR A 110 -11.83 -15.97 20.79
N MET A 111 -12.04 -15.11 19.80
CA MET A 111 -13.14 -14.15 19.77
C MET A 111 -14.11 -14.38 18.61
N GLY A 112 -13.82 -15.28 17.67
CA GLY A 112 -14.63 -15.50 16.46
C GLY A 112 -16.08 -15.94 16.71
N ASP A 113 -16.44 -16.36 17.93
CA ASP A 113 -17.83 -16.59 18.35
C ASP A 113 -18.55 -15.30 18.79
N ARG A 114 -17.80 -14.29 19.23
CA ARG A 114 -18.28 -13.02 19.83
C ARG A 114 -18.04 -11.78 18.98
N VAL A 115 -17.02 -11.79 18.12
CA VAL A 115 -16.69 -10.78 17.09
C VAL A 115 -16.69 -11.43 15.70
N GLN A 116 -17.20 -10.74 14.68
CA GLN A 116 -17.02 -11.15 13.28
C GLN A 116 -15.66 -10.63 12.81
N VAL A 117 -14.65 -11.49 12.83
CA VAL A 117 -13.30 -11.16 12.37
C VAL A 117 -13.23 -11.44 10.86
N ILE A 118 -12.75 -10.48 10.07
CA ILE A 118 -12.72 -10.55 8.59
C ILE A 118 -11.39 -9.97 8.09
N ALA A 119 -10.67 -10.73 7.28
CA ALA A 119 -9.55 -10.22 6.52
C ALA A 119 -10.07 -9.56 5.23
N VAL A 120 -9.68 -8.32 4.96
CA VAL A 120 -10.05 -7.60 3.74
C VAL A 120 -8.81 -7.36 2.90
N ASN A 121 -8.61 -8.17 1.85
CA ASN A 121 -7.53 -7.93 0.91
C ASN A 121 -7.87 -6.71 0.03
N THR A 122 -6.92 -5.80 -0.17
CA THR A 122 -7.16 -4.55 -0.93
C THR A 122 -7.28 -4.77 -2.44
N GLY A 123 -6.94 -5.96 -2.94
CA GLY A 123 -6.94 -6.30 -4.36
C GLY A 123 -5.88 -5.56 -5.16
N PHE A 124 -4.89 -4.94 -4.50
CA PHE A 124 -3.84 -4.16 -5.16
C PHE A 124 -2.57 -5.00 -5.32
N SER A 125 -2.11 -5.17 -6.56
CA SER A 125 -0.97 -6.02 -6.96
C SER A 125 -1.04 -7.41 -6.31
N ASP A 126 -2.25 -7.96 -6.23
CA ASP A 126 -2.56 -9.23 -5.59
C ASP A 126 -3.64 -9.97 -6.40
N ASP A 127 -3.65 -11.30 -6.30
CA ASP A 127 -4.50 -12.18 -7.09
C ASP A 127 -5.12 -13.28 -6.21
N ILE A 128 -6.24 -13.82 -6.65
CA ILE A 128 -7.03 -14.76 -5.85
C ILE A 128 -6.26 -16.06 -5.58
N GLU A 129 -5.38 -16.49 -6.48
CA GLU A 129 -4.52 -17.64 -6.33
C GLU A 129 -3.50 -17.42 -5.21
N SER A 130 -2.82 -16.27 -5.18
CA SER A 130 -1.88 -15.85 -4.14
C SER A 130 -2.55 -15.77 -2.77
N ILE A 131 -3.76 -15.21 -2.71
CA ILE A 131 -4.54 -15.12 -1.47
C ILE A 131 -4.93 -16.51 -0.95
N ARG A 132 -5.39 -17.40 -1.84
CA ARG A 132 -5.74 -18.79 -1.47
C ARG A 132 -4.50 -19.58 -1.03
N ALA A 133 -3.37 -19.39 -1.70
CA ALA A 133 -2.10 -20.01 -1.31
C ALA A 133 -1.68 -19.57 0.09
N TYR A 134 -1.69 -18.26 0.35
CA TYR A 134 -1.35 -17.69 1.66
C TYR A 134 -2.29 -18.21 2.76
N ARG A 135 -3.61 -18.22 2.52
CA ARG A 135 -4.60 -18.78 3.45
C ARG A 135 -4.29 -20.23 3.80
N LYS A 136 -3.96 -21.05 2.82
CA LYS A 136 -3.67 -22.47 3.02
C LYS A 136 -2.36 -22.68 3.79
N GLU A 137 -1.31 -21.96 3.42
CA GLU A 137 0.01 -22.04 4.06
C GLU A 137 -0.07 -21.68 5.55
N HIS A 138 -0.78 -20.60 5.87
CA HIS A 138 -0.91 -20.08 7.22
C HIS A 138 -2.13 -20.60 7.98
N GLN A 139 -2.90 -21.52 7.39
CA GLN A 139 -4.07 -22.17 7.99
C GLN A 139 -5.10 -21.16 8.52
N LEU A 140 -5.31 -20.07 7.78
CA LEU A 140 -6.21 -19.00 8.19
C LEU A 140 -7.68 -19.46 8.13
N THR A 141 -8.42 -19.21 9.21
CA THR A 141 -9.79 -19.71 9.40
C THR A 141 -10.86 -18.63 9.28
N MET A 142 -10.50 -17.36 9.39
CA MET A 142 -11.43 -16.26 9.20
C MET A 142 -11.85 -16.12 7.72
N PRO A 143 -13.04 -15.56 7.44
CA PRO A 143 -13.41 -15.14 6.10
C PRO A 143 -12.39 -14.14 5.53
N ILE A 144 -12.00 -14.34 4.27
CA ILE A 144 -11.15 -13.42 3.52
C ILE A 144 -11.95 -12.88 2.34
N MET A 145 -12.07 -11.56 2.28
CA MET A 145 -12.73 -10.83 1.18
C MET A 145 -11.69 -10.13 0.32
N ILE A 146 -12.07 -9.84 -0.92
CA ILE A 146 -11.31 -8.94 -1.80
C ILE A 146 -12.14 -7.68 -1.98
N ASP A 147 -11.57 -6.55 -1.59
CA ASP A 147 -12.18 -5.24 -1.77
C ASP A 147 -11.98 -4.75 -3.21
N ASP A 148 -13.02 -4.13 -3.77
CA ASP A 148 -12.92 -3.45 -5.06
C ASP A 148 -12.45 -1.98 -4.94
N GLY A 149 -12.02 -1.60 -3.74
CA GLY A 149 -11.57 -0.27 -3.38
C GLY A 149 -12.71 0.60 -2.83
N SER A 150 -13.97 0.18 -2.96
CA SER A 150 -15.09 0.95 -2.40
C SER A 150 -15.06 0.94 -0.87
N LEU A 151 -14.78 -0.21 -0.26
CA LEU A 151 -14.75 -0.31 1.20
C LEU A 151 -13.53 0.42 1.79
N ALA A 152 -12.37 0.33 1.13
CA ALA A 152 -11.19 1.12 1.46
C ALA A 152 -11.47 2.63 1.35
N ALA A 153 -12.22 3.08 0.34
CA ALA A 153 -12.60 4.49 0.21
C ALA A 153 -13.56 4.94 1.32
N ASP A 154 -14.61 4.17 1.62
CA ASP A 154 -15.57 4.46 2.69
C ASP A 154 -14.91 4.55 4.08
N LEU A 155 -13.86 3.75 4.30
CA LEU A 155 -13.11 3.71 5.55
C LEU A 155 -11.83 4.55 5.52
N ASN A 156 -11.68 5.41 4.50
CA ASN A 156 -10.54 6.29 4.30
C ASN A 156 -9.19 5.61 4.53
N LEU A 157 -9.01 4.42 3.96
CA LEU A 157 -7.82 3.59 4.13
C LEU A 157 -6.58 4.34 3.62
N ARG A 158 -5.56 4.49 4.47
CA ARG A 158 -4.31 5.22 4.11
C ARG A 158 -3.03 4.50 4.48
N VAL A 159 -3.13 3.23 4.88
CA VAL A 159 -2.01 2.34 5.16
C VAL A 159 -2.50 0.89 5.19
N THR A 160 -1.60 -0.06 5.00
CA THR A 160 -1.84 -1.47 5.36
C THR A 160 -0.71 -2.00 6.25
N PRO A 161 -1.00 -2.78 7.31
CA PRO A 161 -2.35 -3.13 7.77
C PRO A 161 -3.13 -1.92 8.30
N GLN A 162 -4.46 -1.96 8.19
CA GLN A 162 -5.33 -1.06 8.95
C GLN A 162 -6.42 -1.89 9.59
N HIS A 163 -6.57 -1.70 10.89
CA HIS A 163 -7.54 -2.35 11.75
C HIS A 163 -8.73 -1.43 11.94
N VAL A 164 -9.93 -1.94 11.73
CA VAL A 164 -11.19 -1.22 11.97
C VAL A 164 -12.08 -2.07 12.86
N VAL A 165 -12.46 -1.55 14.02
CA VAL A 165 -13.42 -2.20 14.93
C VAL A 165 -14.74 -1.45 14.88
N ILE A 166 -15.80 -2.14 14.51
CA ILE A 166 -17.17 -1.65 14.48
C ILE A 166 -17.93 -2.32 15.61
N GLY A 167 -18.54 -1.53 16.48
CA GLY A 167 -19.33 -1.99 17.62
C GLY A 167 -20.57 -2.77 17.20
N ARG A 168 -21.20 -3.47 18.16
CA ARG A 168 -22.47 -4.16 17.90
C ARG A 168 -23.57 -3.17 17.49
N ASP A 169 -23.49 -1.92 17.89
CA ASP A 169 -24.41 -0.86 17.46
C ASP A 169 -24.21 -0.43 16.00
N GLY A 170 -23.17 -0.95 15.31
CA GLY A 170 -22.83 -0.59 13.95
C GLY A 170 -22.03 0.71 13.85
N ARG A 171 -21.42 1.23 14.94
CA ARG A 171 -20.56 2.41 14.89
C ARG A 171 -19.08 2.04 14.93
N ILE A 172 -18.25 2.79 14.21
CA ILE A 172 -16.80 2.61 14.21
C ILE A 172 -16.24 3.06 15.56
N SER A 173 -15.59 2.16 16.27
CA SER A 173 -15.05 2.39 17.63
C SER A 173 -13.52 2.50 17.68
N HIS A 174 -12.83 2.06 16.62
CA HIS A 174 -11.38 2.07 16.53
C HIS A 174 -10.91 2.02 15.07
N ILE A 175 -9.87 2.78 14.77
CA ILE A 175 -9.06 2.70 13.57
C ILE A 175 -7.58 2.81 14.00
N GLY A 176 -6.74 1.90 13.53
CA GLY A 176 -5.30 1.85 13.86
C GLY A 176 -4.52 0.97 12.87
N HIS A 177 -3.19 0.96 12.98
CA HIS A 177 -2.25 0.17 12.18
C HIS A 177 -1.66 -1.00 12.99
N LEU A 178 -1.47 -0.79 14.29
CA LEU A 178 -0.78 -1.73 15.17
C LEU A 178 -1.74 -2.75 15.80
N ASP A 179 -1.25 -3.98 15.97
CA ASP A 179 -1.87 -4.99 16.83
C ASP A 179 -1.48 -4.73 18.29
N ASP A 180 -2.09 -3.71 18.90
CA ASP A 180 -1.66 -3.14 20.17
C ASP A 180 -2.73 -3.20 21.28
N GLN A 181 -2.39 -2.68 22.46
CA GLN A 181 -3.33 -2.61 23.59
C GLN A 181 -4.59 -1.81 23.26
N ALA A 182 -4.50 -0.78 22.41
CA ALA A 182 -5.65 0.05 22.06
C ALA A 182 -6.64 -0.73 21.17
N LEU A 183 -6.15 -1.49 20.21
CA LEU A 183 -6.96 -2.41 19.39
C LEU A 183 -7.65 -3.46 20.26
N HIS A 184 -6.89 -4.17 21.11
CA HIS A 184 -7.44 -5.19 21.99
C HIS A 184 -8.48 -4.61 22.96
N ALA A 185 -8.23 -3.43 23.53
CA ALA A 185 -9.20 -2.75 24.39
C ALA A 185 -10.47 -2.33 23.63
N ALA A 186 -10.37 -1.96 22.35
CA ALA A 186 -11.53 -1.69 21.51
C ALA A 186 -12.36 -2.94 21.25
N LEU A 187 -11.72 -4.08 20.96
CA LEU A 187 -12.41 -5.36 20.76
C LEU A 187 -13.15 -5.81 22.03
N GLU A 188 -12.52 -5.74 23.20
CA GLU A 188 -13.14 -6.11 24.48
C GLU A 188 -14.32 -5.18 24.84
N ARG A 189 -14.19 -3.87 24.58
CA ARG A 189 -15.31 -2.94 24.73
C ARG A 189 -16.46 -3.29 23.79
N ALA A 190 -16.17 -3.54 22.52
CA ALA A 190 -17.20 -3.87 21.54
C ALA A 190 -17.98 -5.15 21.90
N VAL A 191 -17.32 -6.13 22.52
CA VAL A 191 -17.97 -7.37 23.01
C VAL A 191 -18.85 -7.11 24.23
N SER A 192 -18.39 -6.28 25.17
CA SER A 192 -19.06 -6.03 26.46
C SER A 192 -20.23 -5.05 26.37
N GLU A 193 -20.23 -4.14 25.39
CA GLU A 193 -21.33 -3.20 25.18
C GLU A 193 -22.63 -3.91 24.74
N GLN A 194 -23.72 -3.62 25.46
CA GLN A 194 -25.08 -4.06 25.16
C GLN A 194 -25.89 -2.85 24.69
N THR A 195 -25.54 -2.30 23.53
CA THR A 195 -26.22 -1.10 23.00
C THR A 195 -27.15 -1.48 21.85
N ALA A 196 -28.32 -0.82 21.80
CA ALA A 196 -29.28 -0.99 20.72
C ALA A 196 -28.66 -0.59 19.36
N PRO A 197 -28.98 -1.31 18.26
CA PRO A 197 -28.42 -1.03 16.94
C PRO A 197 -28.71 0.40 16.49
N ALA A 198 -27.74 1.04 15.83
CA ALA A 198 -27.96 2.29 15.12
C ALA A 198 -29.02 2.09 14.03
N SER A 199 -29.86 3.11 13.85
CA SER A 199 -30.76 3.20 12.69
C SER A 199 -29.91 3.15 11.43
N ARG A 200 -30.25 2.25 10.48
CA ARG A 200 -29.58 2.18 9.17
C ARG A 200 -29.56 3.58 8.56
N SER A 201 -28.38 4.19 8.47
CA SER A 201 -28.22 5.40 7.66
C SER A 201 -28.16 4.95 6.21
N GLU A 202 -28.83 5.72 5.36
CA GLU A 202 -28.95 5.51 3.93
C GLU A 202 -27.56 5.37 3.31
N THR A 203 -27.49 4.53 2.27
CA THR A 203 -26.34 4.33 1.40
C THR A 203 -25.57 5.64 1.23
N SER A 204 -24.34 5.68 1.75
CA SER A 204 -23.38 6.66 1.26
C SER A 204 -23.12 6.27 -0.19
N THR A 205 -23.86 6.89 -1.12
CA THR A 205 -23.41 6.98 -2.50
C THR A 205 -22.12 7.78 -2.45
N ALA A 206 -21.00 7.07 -2.25
CA ALA A 206 -19.70 7.57 -2.64
C ALA A 206 -19.88 8.13 -4.06
N PRO A 207 -19.41 9.36 -4.35
CA PRO A 207 -19.53 9.92 -5.69
C PRO A 207 -19.00 8.89 -6.68
N GLU A 208 -19.82 8.52 -7.67
CA GLU A 208 -19.41 7.60 -8.73
C GLU A 208 -18.14 8.18 -9.35
N THR A 209 -16.99 7.59 -9.00
CA THR A 209 -15.73 7.98 -9.60
C THR A 209 -15.79 7.52 -11.05
N PRO A 210 -15.55 8.40 -12.05
CA PRO A 210 -15.59 8.01 -13.45
C PRO A 210 -14.64 6.84 -13.69
N GLN A 211 -15.09 5.73 -14.28
CA GLN A 211 -14.22 4.61 -14.64
C GLN A 211 -13.85 4.70 -16.12
N PHE A 212 -12.72 5.34 -16.43
CA PHE A 212 -12.22 5.49 -17.79
C PHE A 212 -11.57 4.19 -18.29
N ALA A 213 -12.10 3.66 -19.39
CA ALA A 213 -11.54 2.57 -20.15
C ALA A 213 -10.93 3.05 -21.48
N VAL A 214 -10.25 2.15 -22.19
CA VAL A 214 -9.72 2.44 -23.53
C VAL A 214 -10.85 2.89 -24.46
N GLY A 215 -10.69 4.06 -25.07
CA GLY A 215 -11.68 4.71 -25.93
C GLY A 215 -12.43 5.87 -25.27
N ASP A 216 -12.46 5.92 -23.94
CA ASP A 216 -13.14 7.00 -23.21
C ASP A 216 -12.33 8.30 -23.26
N THR A 217 -13.03 9.43 -23.13
CA THR A 217 -12.40 10.76 -23.09
C THR A 217 -12.37 11.27 -21.66
N VAL A 218 -11.16 11.51 -21.16
CA VAL A 218 -10.94 12.05 -19.82
C VAL A 218 -11.36 13.51 -19.81
N THR A 219 -12.28 13.85 -18.93
CA THR A 219 -12.76 15.23 -18.70
C THR A 219 -12.75 15.51 -17.21
N ASP A 220 -12.64 16.80 -16.85
CA ASP A 220 -12.83 17.30 -15.48
C ASP A 220 -11.91 16.73 -14.38
N LEU A 221 -10.78 16.10 -14.75
CA LEU A 221 -9.72 15.72 -13.80
C LEU A 221 -8.53 16.69 -13.85
N SER A 222 -8.28 17.37 -12.74
CA SER A 222 -7.08 18.18 -12.50
C SER A 222 -6.24 17.54 -11.43
N ILE A 223 -4.93 17.59 -11.60
CA ILE A 223 -3.96 16.98 -10.68
C ILE A 223 -2.85 17.98 -10.40
N GLU A 224 -2.30 17.91 -9.19
CA GLU A 224 -1.18 18.75 -8.77
C GLU A 224 0.07 17.88 -8.67
N THR A 225 1.14 18.29 -9.35
CA THR A 225 2.44 17.64 -9.19
C THR A 225 3.09 18.06 -7.87
N LEU A 226 4.06 17.28 -7.40
CA LEU A 226 4.78 17.50 -6.14
C LEU A 226 5.49 18.87 -6.07
N ASP A 227 5.77 19.50 -7.21
CA ASP A 227 6.32 20.85 -7.33
C ASP A 227 5.26 21.96 -7.48
N GLY A 228 3.98 21.64 -7.30
CA GLY A 228 2.85 22.57 -7.26
C GLY A 228 2.27 22.96 -8.62
N ARG A 229 2.64 22.26 -9.71
CA ARG A 229 2.10 22.54 -11.04
C ARG A 229 0.76 21.82 -11.23
N GLN A 230 -0.26 22.60 -11.57
CA GLN A 230 -1.58 22.09 -11.92
C GLN A 230 -1.58 21.55 -13.35
N VAL A 231 -2.12 20.34 -13.54
CA VAL A 231 -2.24 19.68 -14.85
C VAL A 231 -3.68 19.21 -15.05
N GLN A 232 -4.30 19.68 -16.13
CA GLN A 232 -5.60 19.18 -16.56
C GLN A 232 -5.41 17.95 -17.46
N LEU A 233 -5.97 16.80 -17.08
CA LEU A 233 -5.79 15.53 -17.79
C LEU A 233 -6.57 15.40 -19.09
N GLY A 234 -7.57 16.26 -19.31
CA GLY A 234 -8.37 16.28 -20.54
C GLY A 234 -7.62 16.80 -21.77
N LYS A 235 -8.39 17.27 -22.76
CA LYS A 235 -7.86 17.78 -24.04
C LYS A 235 -6.71 18.76 -23.82
N GLY A 236 -5.59 18.52 -24.48
CA GLY A 236 -4.40 19.36 -24.45
C GLY A 236 -3.74 19.48 -25.82
N ASP A 237 -2.52 20.02 -25.84
CA ASP A 237 -1.76 20.21 -27.08
C ASP A 237 -0.89 18.99 -27.42
N LYS A 238 -0.67 18.09 -26.46
CA LYS A 238 0.22 16.92 -26.59
C LYS A 238 -0.43 15.66 -26.02
N PRO A 239 -0.09 14.47 -26.54
CA PRO A 239 -0.42 13.21 -25.87
C PRO A 239 0.23 13.15 -24.48
N ARG A 240 -0.38 12.38 -23.58
CA ARG A 240 0.05 12.27 -22.18
C ARG A 240 0.20 10.82 -21.75
N ALA A 241 1.16 10.55 -20.88
CA ALA A 241 1.33 9.25 -20.23
C ALA A 241 1.26 9.43 -18.71
N LEU A 242 0.37 8.66 -18.07
CA LEU A 242 0.25 8.54 -16.62
C LEU A 242 0.87 7.22 -16.19
N VAL A 243 1.95 7.27 -15.43
CA VAL A 243 2.71 6.11 -14.95
C VAL A 243 2.31 5.87 -13.50
N PHE A 244 1.40 4.94 -13.26
CA PHE A 244 0.98 4.52 -11.94
C PHE A 244 2.04 3.60 -11.33
N PHE A 245 2.65 4.01 -10.23
CA PHE A 245 3.76 3.29 -9.61
C PHE A 245 3.85 3.55 -8.11
N ALA A 246 4.64 2.72 -7.42
CA ALA A 246 5.08 3.00 -6.06
C ALA A 246 6.62 3.13 -6.01
N PRO A 247 7.18 4.13 -5.29
CA PRO A 247 8.62 4.32 -5.13
C PRO A 247 9.39 3.08 -4.66
N TRP A 248 8.76 2.30 -3.78
CA TRP A 248 9.33 1.11 -3.16
C TRP A 248 9.14 -0.16 -4.01
N CYS A 249 8.42 -0.11 -5.13
CA CYS A 249 8.04 -1.29 -5.91
C CYS A 249 9.24 -2.14 -6.36
N GLU A 250 10.36 -1.51 -6.73
CA GLU A 250 11.53 -2.23 -7.25
C GLU A 250 12.22 -3.07 -6.17
N SER A 251 12.37 -2.53 -4.96
CA SER A 251 13.13 -3.17 -3.88
C SER A 251 12.24 -3.97 -2.93
N TYR A 252 11.11 -3.39 -2.49
CA TYR A 252 10.25 -4.00 -1.48
C TYR A 252 9.58 -5.29 -1.98
N LEU A 253 9.28 -5.36 -3.28
CA LEU A 253 8.66 -6.52 -3.91
C LEU A 253 9.65 -7.52 -4.48
N GLU A 254 10.97 -7.28 -4.40
CA GLU A 254 11.98 -8.12 -5.04
C GLU A 254 11.89 -9.59 -4.59
N GLU A 255 11.71 -9.83 -3.30
CA GLU A 255 11.62 -11.17 -2.74
C GLU A 255 10.22 -11.78 -2.88
N SER A 256 9.17 -10.98 -2.62
CA SER A 256 7.79 -11.48 -2.53
C SER A 256 7.07 -11.55 -3.87
N ARG A 257 7.42 -10.68 -4.83
CA ARG A 257 6.81 -10.53 -6.15
C ARG A 257 7.88 -10.13 -7.20
N PRO A 258 8.87 -11.00 -7.48
CA PRO A 258 10.00 -10.66 -8.34
C PRO A 258 9.58 -10.19 -9.74
N GLU A 259 8.54 -10.78 -10.33
CA GLU A 259 8.03 -10.37 -11.65
C GLU A 259 7.52 -8.93 -11.65
N THR A 260 6.78 -8.54 -10.61
CA THR A 260 6.28 -7.17 -10.42
C THR A 260 7.42 -6.18 -10.18
N SER A 261 8.39 -6.53 -9.33
CA SER A 261 9.61 -5.73 -9.11
C SER A 261 10.36 -5.49 -10.43
N GLN A 262 10.55 -6.54 -11.24
CA GLN A 262 11.21 -6.41 -12.55
C GLN A 262 10.37 -5.59 -13.55
N ALA A 263 9.05 -5.67 -13.49
CA ALA A 263 8.17 -4.81 -14.30
C ALA A 263 8.34 -3.33 -13.92
N CYS A 264 8.38 -2.99 -12.63
CA CYS A 264 8.64 -1.63 -12.14
C CYS A 264 9.97 -1.08 -12.66
N LEU A 265 11.05 -1.87 -12.54
CA LEU A 265 12.36 -1.52 -13.07
C LEU A 265 12.35 -1.30 -14.59
N ARG A 266 11.68 -2.19 -15.34
CA ARG A 266 11.57 -2.10 -16.80
C ARG A 266 10.81 -0.85 -17.21
N VAL A 267 9.62 -0.63 -16.67
CA VAL A 267 8.77 0.52 -17.02
C VAL A 267 9.48 1.83 -16.70
N ARG A 268 10.15 1.95 -15.54
CA ARG A 268 10.92 3.15 -15.22
C ARG A 268 12.01 3.43 -16.26
N LYS A 269 12.80 2.42 -16.63
CA LYS A 269 13.85 2.56 -17.67
C LYS A 269 13.28 2.97 -19.02
N ASP A 270 12.16 2.38 -19.42
CA ASP A 270 11.49 2.73 -20.67
C ASP A 270 10.96 4.17 -20.64
N VAL A 271 10.35 4.59 -19.53
CA VAL A 271 9.87 5.96 -19.30
C VAL A 271 11.02 6.96 -19.37
N ASP A 272 12.11 6.74 -18.62
CA ASP A 272 13.28 7.61 -18.60
C ASP A 272 13.88 7.78 -20.02
N ASN A 273 13.93 6.70 -20.81
CA ASN A 273 14.40 6.73 -22.20
C ASN A 273 13.43 7.46 -23.15
N LEU A 274 12.12 7.28 -22.98
CA LEU A 274 11.08 7.86 -23.84
C LEU A 274 10.85 9.35 -23.59
N MET A 275 11.00 9.81 -22.34
CA MET A 275 10.86 11.23 -21.97
C MET A 275 11.82 12.13 -22.76
N GLY A 276 13.03 11.64 -23.07
CA GLY A 276 14.00 12.40 -23.88
C GLY A 276 13.75 12.38 -25.40
N GLN A 277 12.77 11.60 -25.88
CA GLN A 277 12.61 11.28 -27.30
C GLN A 277 11.18 11.48 -27.84
N SER A 278 10.24 11.86 -26.99
CA SER A 278 8.82 11.99 -27.33
C SER A 278 8.31 13.39 -27.06
N ASP A 279 7.44 13.90 -27.93
CA ASP A 279 6.68 15.13 -27.68
C ASP A 279 5.41 14.81 -26.89
N MET A 280 5.60 14.28 -25.68
CA MET A 280 4.53 13.84 -24.77
C MET A 280 4.72 14.45 -23.39
N GLU A 281 3.62 14.66 -22.68
CA GLU A 281 3.66 14.98 -21.24
C GLU A 281 3.66 13.69 -20.42
N TRP A 282 4.58 13.56 -19.47
CA TRP A 282 4.74 12.39 -18.61
C TRP A 282 4.48 12.76 -17.15
N LEU A 283 3.73 11.93 -16.44
CA LEU A 283 3.44 12.11 -15.01
C LEU A 283 3.54 10.76 -14.29
N GLY A 284 4.31 10.70 -13.22
CA GLY A 284 4.36 9.57 -12.30
C GLY A 284 3.32 9.75 -11.21
N VAL A 285 2.39 8.80 -11.07
CA VAL A 285 1.28 8.86 -10.12
C VAL A 285 1.48 7.80 -9.06
N SER A 286 1.57 8.21 -7.80
CA SER A 286 1.66 7.31 -6.65
C SER A 286 0.45 7.44 -5.73
N SER A 287 -0.03 6.30 -5.25
CA SER A 287 -1.25 6.21 -4.43
C SER A 287 -0.99 6.65 -2.98
N GLY A 288 -1.88 7.50 -2.46
CA GLY A 288 -1.87 7.97 -1.07
C GLY A 288 -2.15 6.87 -0.05
N LEU A 289 -2.65 5.72 -0.50
CA LEU A 289 -2.88 4.55 0.35
C LEU A 289 -1.57 3.93 0.89
N TRP A 290 -0.45 4.04 0.15
CA TRP A 290 0.82 3.44 0.57
C TRP A 290 1.98 4.43 0.60
N VAL A 291 1.85 5.56 -0.09
CA VAL A 291 2.95 6.51 -0.28
C VAL A 291 2.58 7.83 0.40
N SER A 292 3.49 8.37 1.20
CA SER A 292 3.40 9.72 1.75
C SER A 292 4.08 10.75 0.82
N ALA A 293 3.80 12.04 1.03
CA ALA A 293 4.51 13.10 0.32
C ALA A 293 6.04 13.05 0.59
N SER A 294 6.45 12.67 1.80
CA SER A 294 7.86 12.45 2.17
C SER A 294 8.47 11.29 1.39
N ASP A 295 7.78 10.14 1.29
CA ASP A 295 8.28 8.98 0.52
C ASP A 295 8.54 9.35 -0.94
N LEU A 296 7.61 10.12 -1.53
CA LEU A 296 7.72 10.55 -2.93
C LEU A 296 8.83 11.60 -3.13
N GLN A 297 9.05 12.46 -2.13
CA GLN A 297 10.16 13.41 -2.14
C GLN A 297 11.51 12.70 -1.97
N ASP A 298 11.60 11.69 -1.12
CA ASP A 298 12.80 10.88 -0.93
C ASP A 298 13.11 10.07 -2.19
N TYR A 299 12.09 9.53 -2.85
CA TYR A 299 12.23 8.90 -4.16
C TYR A 299 12.84 9.85 -5.19
N LYS A 300 12.33 11.08 -5.30
CA LYS A 300 12.85 12.12 -6.19
C LYS A 300 14.31 12.48 -5.88
N ASN A 301 14.70 12.45 -4.60
CA ASN A 301 16.05 12.80 -4.17
C ASN A 301 17.07 11.67 -4.41
N THR A 302 16.62 10.41 -4.34
CA THR A 302 17.48 9.22 -4.39
C THR A 302 17.49 8.54 -5.75
N THR A 303 16.46 8.75 -6.57
CA THR A 303 16.32 8.16 -7.90
C THR A 303 16.55 9.23 -8.97
N PRO A 304 17.49 9.03 -9.90
CA PRO A 304 17.76 9.98 -10.97
C PRO A 304 16.67 9.89 -12.05
N THR A 305 15.49 10.44 -11.77
CA THR A 305 14.39 10.55 -12.73
C THR A 305 13.99 12.00 -12.95
N ALA A 306 13.67 12.34 -14.20
CA ALA A 306 13.11 13.64 -14.56
C ALA A 306 11.57 13.63 -14.55
N LEU A 307 10.95 12.48 -14.24
CA LEU A 307 9.51 12.29 -14.23
C LEU A 307 8.85 13.23 -13.21
N PRO A 308 7.97 14.16 -13.62
CA PRO A 308 7.16 14.91 -12.69
C PRO A 308 6.26 13.95 -11.90
N LEU A 309 6.29 14.06 -10.57
CA LEU A 309 5.61 13.14 -9.67
C LEU A 309 4.33 13.77 -9.12
N VAL A 310 3.32 12.95 -8.89
CA VAL A 310 2.00 13.28 -8.37
C VAL A 310 1.70 12.32 -7.23
N LEU A 311 1.28 12.87 -6.10
CA LEU A 311 0.67 12.08 -5.03
C LEU A 311 -0.85 12.12 -5.21
N ASP A 312 -1.43 10.99 -5.59
CA ASP A 312 -2.88 10.80 -5.64
C ASP A 312 -3.39 10.51 -4.22
N GLU A 313 -3.44 11.57 -3.40
CA GLU A 313 -3.64 11.47 -1.94
C GLU A 313 -4.95 10.76 -1.55
N GLN A 314 -5.97 10.90 -2.39
CA GLN A 314 -7.30 10.32 -2.19
C GLN A 314 -7.57 9.13 -3.12
N ASP A 315 -6.56 8.63 -3.85
CA ASP A 315 -6.66 7.58 -4.86
C ASP A 315 -7.75 7.84 -5.93
N GLU A 316 -8.00 9.11 -6.28
CA GLU A 316 -9.00 9.50 -7.26
C GLU A 316 -8.61 9.03 -8.67
N LEU A 317 -7.33 9.14 -9.05
CA LEU A 317 -6.86 8.66 -10.35
C LEU A 317 -6.76 7.13 -10.38
N PHE A 318 -6.25 6.52 -9.32
CA PHE A 318 -6.19 5.06 -9.21
C PHE A 318 -7.59 4.44 -9.37
N ARG A 319 -8.61 5.00 -8.71
CA ARG A 319 -9.99 4.58 -8.92
C ARG A 319 -10.52 4.94 -10.30
N ALA A 320 -10.23 6.14 -10.80
CA ALA A 320 -10.79 6.60 -12.06
C ALA A 320 -10.31 5.77 -13.27
N PHE A 321 -9.12 5.20 -13.20
CA PHE A 321 -8.60 4.29 -14.24
C PHE A 321 -8.66 2.81 -13.83
N ALA A 322 -9.35 2.49 -12.73
CA ALA A 322 -9.45 1.14 -12.16
C ALA A 322 -8.09 0.44 -12.00
N ILE A 323 -7.08 1.19 -11.60
CA ILE A 323 -5.70 0.72 -11.47
C ILE A 323 -5.57 -0.10 -10.20
N ARG A 324 -5.34 -1.41 -10.38
CA ARG A 324 -5.07 -2.35 -9.29
C ARG A 324 -3.70 -2.97 -9.33
N ASP A 325 -3.01 -2.86 -10.46
CA ASP A 325 -1.69 -3.43 -10.65
C ASP A 325 -0.69 -2.30 -10.87
N ILE A 326 0.47 -2.36 -10.22
CA ILE A 326 1.61 -1.47 -10.52
C ILE A 326 2.82 -2.29 -11.00
N PRO A 327 3.60 -1.75 -11.96
CA PRO A 327 3.38 -0.48 -12.64
C PRO A 327 2.28 -0.60 -13.71
N THR A 328 1.46 0.44 -13.89
CA THR A 328 0.53 0.55 -15.02
C THR A 328 0.72 1.87 -15.74
N VAL A 329 0.72 1.88 -17.07
CA VAL A 329 0.85 3.10 -17.87
C VAL A 329 -0.42 3.36 -18.65
N VAL A 330 -1.10 4.47 -18.35
CA VAL A 330 -2.24 4.96 -19.12
C VAL A 330 -1.74 5.96 -20.15
N LEU A 331 -2.07 5.71 -21.41
CA LEU A 331 -1.73 6.55 -22.55
C LEU A 331 -2.95 7.32 -23.03
N LEU A 332 -2.87 8.65 -23.01
CA LEU A 332 -3.88 9.56 -23.52
C LEU A 332 -3.39 10.19 -24.82
N ASP A 333 -4.25 10.27 -25.84
CA ASP A 333 -3.97 11.10 -27.01
C ASP A 333 -4.11 12.60 -26.71
N ALA A 334 -3.78 13.47 -27.67
CA ALA A 334 -3.87 14.92 -27.48
C ALA A 334 -5.32 15.41 -27.25
N GLN A 335 -6.32 14.62 -27.63
CA GLN A 335 -7.72 14.93 -27.37
C GLN A 335 -8.18 14.49 -25.97
N GLY A 336 -7.30 13.86 -25.18
CA GLY A 336 -7.60 13.33 -23.86
C GLY A 336 -8.30 11.98 -23.90
N ARG A 337 -8.32 11.29 -25.04
CA ARG A 337 -8.88 9.95 -25.14
C ARG A 337 -7.89 8.91 -24.66
N VAL A 338 -8.35 7.95 -23.86
CA VAL A 338 -7.56 6.80 -23.42
C VAL A 338 -7.25 5.91 -24.63
N ALA A 339 -6.03 5.99 -25.12
CA ALA A 339 -5.56 5.21 -26.26
C ALA A 339 -5.10 3.81 -25.84
N ASN A 340 -4.52 3.67 -24.64
CA ASN A 340 -4.05 2.39 -24.12
C ASN A 340 -3.93 2.40 -22.60
N ILE A 341 -4.01 1.21 -21.98
CA ILE A 341 -3.71 0.96 -20.56
C ILE A 341 -2.80 -0.27 -20.53
N LEU A 342 -1.53 -0.07 -20.20
CA LEU A 342 -0.48 -1.07 -20.23
C LEU A 342 -0.19 -1.58 -18.82
N LYS A 343 -0.44 -2.86 -18.57
CA LYS A 343 -0.29 -3.53 -17.27
C LYS A 343 1.15 -4.02 -17.04
N PRO A 344 1.50 -4.50 -15.82
CA PRO A 344 2.87 -4.96 -15.51
C PRO A 344 3.42 -6.04 -16.46
N GLN A 345 2.57 -6.90 -17.02
CA GLN A 345 2.97 -7.94 -17.98
C GLN A 345 3.24 -7.41 -19.39
N ASP A 346 2.77 -6.20 -19.72
CA ASP A 346 2.94 -5.61 -21.03
C ASP A 346 4.38 -5.08 -21.19
N SER A 347 4.97 -5.35 -22.36
CA SER A 347 6.37 -5.00 -22.68
C SER A 347 6.50 -4.12 -23.92
N ASN A 348 5.37 -3.61 -24.41
CA ASN A 348 5.26 -2.85 -25.66
C ASN A 348 5.09 -1.33 -25.46
N LEU A 349 5.43 -0.78 -24.29
CA LEU A 349 5.30 0.65 -23.98
C LEU A 349 5.94 1.54 -25.06
N VAL A 350 7.17 1.23 -25.46
CA VAL A 350 7.89 1.95 -26.52
C VAL A 350 7.13 1.94 -27.85
N ALA A 351 6.52 0.82 -28.21
CA ALA A 351 5.74 0.71 -29.45
C ALA A 351 4.41 1.46 -29.35
N ALA A 352 3.72 1.35 -28.20
CA ALA A 352 2.46 2.03 -27.94
C ALA A 352 2.62 3.56 -27.99
N VAL A 353 3.69 4.10 -27.40
CA VAL A 353 4.03 5.53 -27.47
C VAL A 353 4.30 6.00 -28.90
N LYS A 354 4.97 5.18 -29.72
CA LYS A 354 5.20 5.53 -31.13
C LYS A 354 3.89 5.59 -31.94
N ALA A 355 2.87 4.83 -31.56
CA ALA A 355 1.58 4.81 -32.25
C ALA A 355 0.69 6.04 -31.96
N LEU A 356 1.05 6.86 -30.96
CA LEU A 356 0.36 8.12 -30.64
C LEU A 356 0.84 9.32 -31.45
N ARG A 357 1.87 9.15 -32.28
CA ARG A 357 2.53 10.22 -33.04
C ARG A 357 1.87 10.51 -34.37
#